data_AF-A0A9D9DRV5-F1
#
_entry.id   AF-A0A9D9DRV5-F1
#
_cell.length_a   1.000
_cell.length_b   1.000
_cell.length_c   1.000
_cell.angle_alpha   90.00
_cell.angle_beta   90.00
_cell.angle_gamma   90.00
#
_symmetry.space_group_name_H-M   'P 1'
#
loop_
_entity.id
_entity.type
_entity.pdbx_description
1 polymer ?
#
loop_
_entity_poly.entity_id
_entity_poly.type
_entity_poly.pdbx_seq_one_letter_code
_entity_poly.pdbx_strand_id
1 'polypeptide(L)'
;MDLLLHSIQLDWPVLLPILICSILVVAVVLNRFSFYKRNKRDVVLLIPRLQKELAKNNLQGAQNLAVQCGGVIGEVTEEAVRIFSEQRNGFSRSFDIAAALATRKLESHLTILGTIGGVAPFLGLFGTVVRILYTFQDLAQQGNQSAAVAMGIGSALIATAFGLGVAIVAVVFYNSFQSIVKRYEDDFQLIKLLFLSFVDSEGTSSPVQPPQNSNISM
;
A
#
# COMPACT_ATOMS: atom_id res chain seq x y z
N MET A 1 9.69 33.31 20.46
CA MET A 1 9.39 33.09 19.02
C MET A 1 10.53 33.61 18.14
N ASP A 2 11.35 34.54 18.62
CA ASP A 2 12.48 35.12 17.87
C ASP A 2 13.65 34.15 17.63
N LEU A 3 13.94 33.24 18.57
CA LEU A 3 14.95 32.17 18.36
C LEU A 3 14.57 31.19 17.23
N LEU A 4 13.28 30.93 17.05
CA LEU A 4 12.79 30.08 15.95
C LEU A 4 12.88 30.81 14.61
N LEU A 5 12.55 32.10 14.57
CA LEU A 5 12.63 32.93 13.37
C LEU A 5 14.08 33.17 12.91
N HIS A 6 15.02 33.35 13.85
CA HIS A 6 16.44 33.51 13.52
C HIS A 6 17.09 32.19 13.07
N SER A 7 16.73 31.05 13.69
CA SER A 7 17.16 29.73 13.21
C SER A 7 16.58 29.41 11.84
N ILE A 8 15.31 29.76 11.58
CA ILE A 8 14.65 29.60 10.27
C ILE A 8 15.35 30.40 9.16
N GLN A 9 15.96 31.54 9.48
CA GLN A 9 16.68 32.36 8.49
C GLN A 9 18.04 31.77 8.08
N LEU A 10 18.76 31.09 8.99
CA LEU A 10 20.00 30.37 8.66
C LEU A 10 19.76 28.95 8.12
N ASP A 11 18.68 28.29 8.55
CA ASP A 11 18.41 26.86 8.29
C ASP A 11 17.54 26.61 7.05
N TRP A 12 17.21 27.65 6.28
CA TRP A 12 16.38 27.59 5.08
C TRP A 12 16.75 26.45 4.12
N PRO A 13 18.03 26.16 3.80
CA PRO A 13 18.36 25.10 2.84
C PRO A 13 18.08 23.68 3.35
N VAL A 14 18.14 23.47 4.67
CA VAL A 14 18.06 22.15 5.31
C VAL A 14 16.62 21.81 5.73
N LEU A 15 15.88 22.81 6.21
CA LEU A 15 14.49 22.62 6.64
C LEU A 15 13.53 22.48 5.45
N LEU A 16 13.83 23.09 4.31
CA LEU A 16 12.98 23.07 3.11
C LEU A 16 12.72 21.64 2.59
N PRO A 17 13.73 20.76 2.41
CA PRO A 17 13.47 19.36 2.03
C PRO A 17 12.65 18.58 3.08
N ILE A 18 12.87 18.79 4.38
CA ILE A 18 12.09 18.13 5.45
C ILE A 18 10.63 18.60 5.43
N LEU A 19 10.40 19.89 5.19
CA LEU A 19 9.08 20.51 5.14
C LEU A 19 8.30 20.04 3.89
N ILE A 20 8.97 19.95 2.73
CA ILE A 20 8.39 19.34 1.52
C ILE A 20 8.02 17.88 1.79
N CYS A 21 8.91 17.09 2.41
CA CYS A 21 8.60 15.70 2.78
C CYS A 21 7.40 15.62 3.72
N SER A 22 7.30 16.50 4.71
CA SER A 22 6.16 16.55 5.65
C SER A 22 4.84 16.85 4.93
N ILE A 23 4.82 17.85 4.03
CA ILE A 23 3.64 18.19 3.24
C ILE A 23 3.24 17.02 2.33
N LEU A 24 4.20 16.36 1.68
CA LEU A 24 3.93 15.19 0.84
C LEU A 24 3.36 14.02 1.63
N VAL A 25 3.86 13.75 2.84
CA VAL A 25 3.32 12.71 3.73
C VAL A 25 1.86 13.01 4.05
N VAL A 26 1.54 14.24 4.47
CA VAL A 26 0.16 14.63 4.80
C VAL A 26 -0.74 14.55 3.57
N ALA A 27 -0.28 15.02 2.41
CA ALA A 27 -1.04 14.98 1.16
C ALA A 27 -1.36 13.53 0.74
N VAL A 28 -0.39 12.61 0.82
CA VAL A 28 -0.60 11.19 0.49
C VAL A 28 -1.53 10.53 1.50
N VAL A 29 -1.34 10.79 2.81
CA VAL A 29 -2.19 10.23 3.88
C VAL A 29 -3.65 10.65 3.70
N LEU A 30 -3.92 11.93 3.43
CA LEU A 30 -5.27 12.43 3.21
C LEU A 30 -5.92 11.83 1.94
N ASN A 31 -5.18 11.80 0.83
CA ASN A 31 -5.66 11.22 -0.41
C ASN A 31 -5.99 9.73 -0.23
N ARG A 32 -5.13 8.99 0.47
CA ARG A 32 -5.31 7.55 0.69
C ARG A 32 -6.39 7.23 1.71
N PHE A 33 -6.49 8.00 2.79
CA PHE A 33 -7.57 7.84 3.77
C PHE A 33 -8.93 8.09 3.13
N SER A 34 -9.03 9.11 2.27
CA SER A 34 -10.24 9.37 1.47
C SER A 34 -10.54 8.22 0.50
N PHE A 35 -9.54 7.69 -0.21
CA PHE A 35 -9.70 6.57 -1.13
C PHE A 35 -10.18 5.29 -0.41
N TYR A 36 -9.55 4.91 0.69
CA TYR A 36 -9.93 3.71 1.46
C TYR A 36 -11.28 3.87 2.16
N LYS A 37 -11.60 5.06 2.67
CA LYS A 37 -12.92 5.34 3.29
C LYS A 37 -14.05 5.31 2.26
N ARG A 38 -13.77 5.66 1.00
CA ARG A 38 -14.72 5.65 -0.11
C ARG A 38 -14.88 4.25 -0.73
N ASN A 39 -13.89 3.37 -0.57
CA ASN A 39 -13.90 2.00 -1.07
C ASN A 39 -14.31 1.02 0.04
N LYS A 40 -15.61 0.98 0.38
CA LYS A 40 -16.15 0.06 1.41
C LYS A 40 -15.94 -1.40 0.99
N ARG A 41 -15.40 -2.19 1.92
CA ARG A 41 -15.25 -3.64 1.76
C ARG A 41 -16.53 -4.35 2.18
N ASP A 42 -17.29 -4.82 1.20
CA ASP A 42 -18.40 -5.74 1.45
C ASP A 42 -18.10 -7.15 0.93
N VAL A 43 -16.84 -7.61 1.06
CA VAL A 43 -16.41 -8.97 0.66
C VAL A 43 -17.16 -10.05 1.42
N VAL A 44 -17.38 -9.82 2.71
CA VAL A 44 -18.11 -10.75 3.61
C VAL A 44 -19.54 -10.97 3.11
N LEU A 45 -20.15 -9.97 2.46
CA LEU A 45 -21.49 -10.06 1.88
C LEU A 45 -21.44 -10.54 0.42
N LEU A 46 -20.39 -10.19 -0.32
CA LEU A 46 -20.18 -10.52 -1.73
C LEU A 46 -19.94 -12.02 -1.92
N ILE A 47 -19.00 -12.62 -1.20
CA ILE A 47 -18.60 -14.04 -1.36
C ILE A 47 -19.82 -14.99 -1.36
N PRO A 48 -20.71 -14.99 -0.34
CA PRO A 48 -21.84 -15.91 -0.32
C PRO A 48 -22.91 -15.61 -1.38
N ARG A 49 -23.05 -14.35 -1.82
CA ARG A 49 -23.96 -13.98 -2.92
C ARG A 49 -23.40 -14.42 -4.27
N LEU A 50 -22.10 -14.20 -4.48
CA LEU A 50 -21.39 -14.60 -5.68
C LEU A 50 -21.39 -16.12 -5.84
N GLN A 51 -21.16 -16.87 -4.76
CA GLN A 51 -21.26 -18.33 -4.76
C GLN A 51 -22.66 -18.82 -5.16
N LYS A 52 -23.73 -18.20 -4.64
CA LYS A 52 -25.12 -18.56 -5.02
C LYS A 52 -25.40 -18.31 -6.50
N GLU A 53 -24.85 -17.25 -7.06
CA GLU A 53 -25.11 -16.86 -8.45
C GLU A 53 -24.27 -17.68 -9.44
N LEU A 54 -23.04 -18.02 -9.07
CA LEU A 54 -22.19 -18.97 -9.80
C LEU A 54 -22.77 -20.39 -9.76
N ALA A 55 -23.33 -20.84 -8.64
CA ALA A 55 -24.00 -22.14 -8.54
C ALA A 55 -25.25 -22.25 -9.43
N LYS A 56 -25.89 -21.12 -9.75
CA LYS A 56 -27.02 -21.05 -10.69
C LYS A 56 -26.59 -20.87 -12.14
N ASN A 57 -25.28 -20.84 -12.43
CA ASN A 57 -24.69 -20.52 -13.72
C ASN A 57 -25.13 -19.15 -14.28
N ASN A 58 -25.57 -18.23 -13.41
CA ASN A 58 -26.08 -16.92 -13.82
C ASN A 58 -24.95 -15.88 -13.83
N LEU A 59 -24.15 -15.89 -14.90
CA LEU A 59 -23.00 -14.99 -15.05
C LEU A 59 -23.41 -13.51 -15.09
N GLN A 60 -24.61 -13.18 -15.60
CA GLN A 60 -25.13 -11.81 -15.60
C GLN A 60 -25.48 -11.33 -14.18
N GLY A 61 -26.02 -12.20 -13.33
CA GLY A 61 -26.26 -11.89 -11.92
C GLY A 61 -24.96 -11.63 -11.16
N ALA A 62 -23.93 -12.44 -11.42
CA ALA A 62 -22.60 -12.27 -10.84
C ALA A 62 -21.93 -10.96 -11.28
N GLN A 63 -22.06 -10.58 -12.56
CA GLN A 63 -21.54 -9.30 -13.06
C GLN A 63 -22.25 -8.10 -12.42
N ASN A 64 -23.59 -8.12 -12.33
CA ASN A 64 -24.34 -7.03 -11.70
C ASN A 64 -24.01 -6.88 -10.21
N LEU A 65 -23.76 -7.99 -9.49
CA LEU A 65 -23.28 -7.96 -8.10
C LEU A 65 -21.90 -7.30 -7.98
N ALA A 66 -20.98 -7.60 -8.91
CA ALA A 66 -19.65 -6.99 -8.96
C ALA A 66 -19.74 -5.47 -9.18
N VAL A 67 -20.59 -5.03 -10.12
CA VAL A 67 -20.84 -3.61 -10.41
C VAL A 67 -21.49 -2.89 -9.21
N GLN A 68 -22.43 -3.54 -8.52
CA GLN A 68 -23.10 -2.96 -7.34
C GLN A 68 -22.17 -2.82 -6.14
N CYS A 69 -21.25 -3.76 -5.92
CA CYS A 69 -20.24 -3.62 -4.88
C CYS A 69 -19.28 -2.48 -5.16
N GLY A 70 -18.94 -2.28 -6.45
CA GLY A 70 -18.06 -1.21 -6.88
C GLY A 70 -16.66 -1.29 -6.26
N GLY A 71 -15.85 -0.28 -6.53
CA GLY A 71 -14.49 -0.21 -6.02
C GLY A 71 -13.56 -1.27 -6.60
N VAL A 72 -12.39 -1.43 -5.99
CA VAL A 72 -11.33 -2.31 -6.52
C VAL A 72 -11.74 -3.79 -6.52
N ILE A 73 -12.54 -4.22 -5.55
CA ILE A 73 -13.02 -5.62 -5.49
C ILE A 73 -14.10 -5.88 -6.54
N GLY A 74 -14.99 -4.93 -6.77
CA GLY A 74 -15.96 -5.01 -7.87
C GLY A 74 -15.28 -5.11 -9.23
N GLU A 75 -14.29 -4.25 -9.49
CA GLU A 75 -13.49 -4.24 -10.74
C GLU A 75 -12.80 -5.60 -10.98
N VAL A 76 -12.15 -6.17 -9.96
CA VAL A 76 -11.49 -7.49 -10.07
C VAL A 76 -12.50 -8.63 -10.21
N THR A 77 -13.64 -8.56 -9.50
CA THR A 77 -14.68 -9.60 -9.57
C THR A 77 -15.38 -9.59 -10.93
N GLU A 78 -15.64 -8.41 -11.50
CA GLU A 78 -16.20 -8.27 -12.84
C GLU A 78 -15.27 -8.89 -13.89
N GLU A 79 -13.98 -8.54 -13.83
CA GLU A 79 -12.98 -9.11 -14.74
C GLU A 79 -12.85 -10.63 -14.54
N ALA A 80 -12.98 -11.13 -13.31
CA ALA A 80 -13.02 -12.55 -13.03
C ALA A 80 -14.22 -13.26 -13.70
N VAL A 81 -15.43 -12.72 -13.59
CA VAL A 81 -16.62 -13.28 -14.26
C VAL A 81 -16.41 -13.31 -15.78
N ARG A 82 -15.82 -12.25 -16.35
CA ARG A 82 -15.50 -12.16 -17.77
C ARG A 82 -14.50 -13.23 -18.21
N ILE A 83 -13.36 -13.33 -17.51
CA ILE A 83 -12.33 -14.34 -17.79
C ILE A 83 -12.90 -15.75 -17.68
N PHE A 84 -13.76 -16.00 -16.69
CA PHE A 84 -14.42 -17.29 -16.51
C PHE A 84 -15.36 -17.64 -17.67
N SER A 85 -15.97 -16.64 -18.31
CA SER A 85 -16.80 -16.84 -19.52
C SER A 85 -15.97 -17.08 -20.78
N GLU A 86 -14.79 -16.44 -20.91
CA GLU A 86 -13.96 -16.52 -22.12
C GLU A 86 -12.97 -17.70 -22.11
N GLN A 87 -12.31 -17.98 -20.97
CA GLN A 87 -11.22 -18.96 -20.86
C GLN A 87 -11.23 -19.72 -19.52
N ARG A 88 -12.08 -20.75 -19.41
CA ARG A 88 -12.18 -21.62 -18.22
C ARG A 88 -10.85 -22.32 -17.86
N ASN A 89 -10.16 -22.90 -18.83
CA ASN A 89 -8.89 -23.63 -18.61
C ASN A 89 -7.70 -22.73 -18.27
N GLY A 90 -7.76 -21.44 -18.64
CA GLY A 90 -6.71 -20.45 -18.41
C GLY A 90 -6.98 -19.49 -17.25
N PHE A 91 -8.10 -19.68 -16.54
CA PHE A 91 -8.66 -18.73 -15.58
C PHE A 91 -7.64 -18.27 -14.53
N SER A 92 -6.92 -19.21 -13.92
CA SER A 92 -5.94 -18.91 -12.85
C SER A 92 -4.92 -17.86 -13.25
N ARG A 93 -4.34 -18.00 -14.46
CA ARG A 93 -3.29 -17.09 -14.96
C ARG A 93 -3.84 -15.71 -15.30
N SER A 94 -4.98 -15.66 -15.98
CA SER A 94 -5.61 -14.40 -16.36
C SER A 94 -6.11 -13.63 -15.14
N PHE A 95 -6.66 -14.34 -14.14
CA PHE A 95 -7.06 -13.74 -12.87
C PHE A 95 -5.85 -13.16 -12.11
N ASP A 96 -4.72 -13.88 -12.06
CA ASP A 96 -3.51 -13.39 -11.40
C ASP A 96 -3.00 -12.08 -12.01
N ILE A 97 -3.11 -11.93 -13.34
CA ILE A 97 -2.76 -10.67 -14.01
C ILE A 97 -3.69 -9.54 -13.59
N ALA A 98 -5.01 -9.78 -13.58
CA ALA A 98 -6.00 -8.78 -13.18
C ALA A 98 -5.82 -8.37 -11.70
N ALA A 99 -5.62 -9.36 -10.81
CA ALA A 99 -5.35 -9.13 -9.40
C ALA A 99 -4.05 -8.33 -9.19
N ALA A 100 -2.97 -8.64 -9.91
CA ALA A 100 -1.71 -7.90 -9.82
C ALA A 100 -1.85 -6.44 -10.28
N LEU A 101 -2.61 -6.17 -11.35
CA LEU A 101 -2.90 -4.81 -11.80
C LEU A 101 -3.70 -4.02 -10.76
N ALA A 102 -4.68 -4.65 -10.12
CA ALA A 102 -5.48 -4.06 -9.05
C ALA A 102 -4.63 -3.79 -7.79
N THR A 103 -3.79 -4.73 -7.38
CA THR A 103 -2.81 -4.55 -6.29
C THR A 103 -1.89 -3.36 -6.57
N ARG A 104 -1.35 -3.24 -7.79
CA ARG A 104 -0.48 -2.12 -8.16
C ARG A 104 -1.19 -0.76 -8.03
N LYS A 105 -2.49 -0.69 -8.34
CA LYS A 105 -3.34 0.49 -8.13
C LYS A 105 -3.52 0.79 -6.63
N LEU A 106 -3.64 -0.25 -5.80
CA LEU A 106 -3.72 -0.19 -4.34
C LEU A 106 -2.40 0.14 -3.64
N GLU A 107 -1.25 -0.14 -4.25
CA GLU A 107 0.07 0.21 -3.72
C GLU A 107 0.57 1.57 -4.19
N SER A 108 -0.03 2.11 -5.26
CA SER A 108 0.33 3.42 -5.81
C SER A 108 0.43 4.49 -4.72
N HIS A 109 1.54 5.23 -4.70
CA HIS A 109 1.91 6.27 -3.73
C HIS A 109 2.34 5.76 -2.33
N LEU A 110 2.16 4.47 -1.98
CA LEU A 110 2.67 3.94 -0.71
C LEU A 110 4.20 3.88 -0.69
N THR A 111 4.83 3.61 -1.85
CA THR A 111 6.29 3.63 -1.99
C THR A 111 6.88 4.98 -1.57
N ILE A 112 6.20 6.09 -1.87
CA ILE A 112 6.64 7.44 -1.47
C ILE A 112 6.68 7.56 0.05
N LEU A 113 5.66 7.04 0.75
CA LEU A 113 5.61 7.02 2.21
C LEU A 113 6.73 6.17 2.81
N GLY A 114 7.01 5.01 2.22
CA GLY A 114 8.12 4.15 2.62
C GLY A 114 9.48 4.83 2.42
N THR A 115 9.70 5.45 1.26
CA THR A 115 10.93 6.21 0.97
C THR A 115 11.10 7.38 1.92
N ILE A 116 10.06 8.17 2.17
CA ILE A 116 10.14 9.30 3.12
C ILE A 116 10.39 8.80 4.53
N GLY A 117 9.71 7.72 4.96
CA GLY A 117 9.95 7.10 6.26
C GLY A 117 11.39 6.63 6.46
N GLY A 118 12.04 6.13 5.40
CA GLY A 118 13.44 5.74 5.42
C GLY A 118 14.43 6.91 5.35
N VAL A 119 14.13 7.95 4.55
CA VAL A 119 15.07 9.05 4.25
C VAL A 119 14.96 10.22 5.24
N ALA A 120 13.78 10.47 5.81
CA ALA A 120 13.55 11.61 6.72
C ALA A 120 14.46 11.65 7.97
N PRO A 121 14.80 10.52 8.64
CA PRO A 121 15.76 10.54 9.75
C PRO A 121 17.16 10.99 9.31
N PHE A 122 17.59 10.55 8.13
CA PHE A 122 18.90 10.91 7.57
C PHE A 122 18.96 12.39 7.18
N LEU A 123 17.85 12.96 6.69
CA LEU A 123 17.76 14.40 6.45
C LEU A 123 17.88 15.20 7.76
N GLY A 124 17.27 14.72 8.85
CA GLY A 124 17.42 15.32 10.18
C GLY A 124 18.87 15.29 10.66
N LEU A 125 19.53 14.13 10.59
CA LEU A 125 20.95 13.95 10.94
C LEU A 125 21.87 14.83 10.08
N PHE A 126 21.63 14.87 8.76
CA PHE A 126 22.37 15.75 7.87
C PHE A 126 22.24 17.21 8.30
N GLY A 127 21.03 17.63 8.67
CA GLY A 127 20.78 18.97 9.18
C GLY A 127 21.55 19.30 10.45
N THR A 128 21.83 18.32 11.32
CA THR A 128 22.66 18.55 12.51
C THR A 128 24.12 18.70 12.17
N VAL A 129 24.63 17.89 11.23
CA VAL A 129 26.02 17.97 10.78
C VAL A 129 26.29 19.35 10.19
N VAL A 130 25.41 19.83 9.32
CA VAL A 130 25.51 21.16 8.70
C VAL A 130 25.48 22.28 9.76
N ARG A 131 24.56 22.20 10.73
CA ARG A 131 24.45 23.19 11.82
C ARG A 131 25.71 23.28 12.66
N ILE A 132 26.23 22.12 13.06
CA ILE A 132 27.40 22.01 13.90
C ILE A 132 28.60 22.61 13.15
N LEU A 133 28.72 22.36 11.85
CA LEU A 133 29.76 22.95 11.00
C LEU A 133 29.70 24.48 10.99
N TYR A 134 28.53 25.07 10.75
CA TYR A 134 28.35 26.53 10.82
C TYR A 134 28.63 27.10 12.21
N THR A 135 28.20 26.41 13.26
CA THR A 135 28.45 26.83 14.65
C THR A 135 29.95 26.88 14.97
N PHE A 136 30.73 25.92 14.46
CA PHE A 136 32.19 25.93 14.60
C PHE A 136 32.87 27.00 13.74
N GLN A 137 32.33 27.30 12.56
CA GLN A 137 32.83 28.38 11.71
C GLN A 137 32.62 29.76 12.36
N ASP A 138 31.46 29.99 12.95
CA ASP A 138 31.16 31.22 13.70
C ASP A 138 32.06 31.35 14.93
N LEU A 139 32.31 30.26 15.65
CA LEU A 139 33.25 30.21 16.77
C LEU A 139 34.68 30.60 16.33
N ALA A 140 35.12 30.14 15.16
CA ALA A 140 36.43 30.47 14.61
C ALA A 140 36.55 31.95 14.21
N GLN A 141 35.46 32.61 13.82
CA GLN A 141 35.45 34.02 13.43
C GLN A 141 35.24 34.99 14.60
N GLN A 142 34.40 34.63 15.58
CA GLN A 142 33.93 35.54 16.63
C GLN A 142 34.63 35.33 17.99
N GLY A 143 35.49 34.31 18.13
CA GLY A 143 36.21 34.02 19.38
C GLY A 143 35.34 33.32 20.43
N ASN A 144 35.76 33.31 21.70
CA ASN A 144 35.18 32.48 22.78
C ASN A 144 33.77 32.89 23.24
N GLN A 145 32.77 32.76 22.37
CA GLN A 145 31.36 32.95 22.68
C GLN A 145 30.67 31.61 22.99
N SER A 146 30.93 31.06 24.18
CA SER A 146 30.40 29.75 24.59
C SER A 146 28.86 29.67 24.54
N ALA A 147 28.16 30.79 24.75
CA ALA A 147 26.70 30.85 24.68
C ALA A 147 26.15 30.69 23.26
N ALA A 148 26.82 31.28 22.25
CA ALA A 148 26.41 31.15 20.85
C ALA A 148 26.58 29.71 20.35
N VAL A 149 27.67 29.05 20.75
CA VAL A 149 27.92 27.63 20.44
C VAL A 149 26.87 26.73 21.06
N ALA A 150 26.54 26.94 22.33
CA ALA A 150 25.51 26.17 23.01
C ALA A 150 24.14 26.31 22.32
N MET A 151 23.77 27.52 21.88
CA MET A 151 22.55 27.73 21.11
C MET A 151 22.59 27.08 19.72
N GLY A 152 23.73 27.15 19.01
CA GLY A 152 23.92 26.53 17.70
C GLY A 152 23.75 25.01 17.75
N ILE A 153 24.37 24.35 18.74
CA ILE A 153 24.22 22.91 18.96
C ILE A 153 22.79 22.56 19.40
N GLY A 154 22.18 23.35 20.29
CA GLY A 154 20.79 23.16 20.71
C GLY A 154 19.82 23.20 19.54
N SER A 155 20.00 24.16 18.63
CA SER A 155 19.21 24.22 17.39
C SER A 155 19.43 22.96 16.54
N ALA A 156 20.66 22.45 16.44
CA ALA A 156 21.01 21.28 15.63
C ALA A 156 20.12 20.09 16.02
N LEU A 157 20.02 19.81 17.32
CA LEU A 157 19.23 18.70 17.86
C LEU A 157 17.74 18.81 17.50
N ILE A 158 17.20 20.01 17.38
CA ILE A 158 15.80 20.24 17.00
C ILE A 158 15.54 19.72 15.57
N ALA A 159 16.48 19.88 14.63
CA ALA A 159 16.31 19.36 13.26
C ALA A 159 16.23 17.83 13.21
N THR A 160 17.01 17.12 14.03
CA THR A 160 16.87 15.66 14.17
C THR A 160 15.52 15.29 14.77
N ALA A 161 15.07 16.00 15.80
CA ALA A 161 13.77 15.74 16.42
C ALA A 161 12.63 15.87 15.40
N PHE A 162 12.68 16.88 14.53
CA PHE A 162 11.71 17.04 13.43
C PHE A 162 11.83 15.93 12.37
N GLY A 163 13.04 15.59 11.93
CA GLY A 163 13.26 14.51 10.96
C GLY A 163 12.74 13.16 11.45
N LEU A 164 12.98 12.83 12.72
CA LEU A 164 12.43 11.64 13.37
C LEU A 164 10.91 11.71 13.49
N GLY A 165 10.35 12.86 13.89
CA GLY A 165 8.90 13.03 14.00
C GLY A 165 8.17 12.75 12.67
N VAL A 166 8.68 13.31 11.57
CA VAL A 166 8.13 13.06 10.22
C VAL A 166 8.28 11.59 9.82
N ALA A 167 9.43 10.97 10.10
CA ALA A 167 9.69 9.58 9.78
C ALA A 167 8.75 8.61 10.51
N ILE A 168 8.55 8.81 11.81
CA ILE A 168 7.67 7.98 12.65
C ILE A 168 6.25 8.01 12.06
N VAL A 169 5.73 9.20 11.77
CA VAL A 169 4.39 9.36 11.19
C VAL A 169 4.30 8.65 9.83
N ALA A 170 5.28 8.87 8.94
CA ALA A 170 5.30 8.24 7.62
C ALA A 170 5.30 6.70 7.70
N VAL A 171 6.11 6.11 8.58
CA VAL A 171 6.22 4.66 8.75
C VAL A 171 4.93 4.07 9.36
N VAL A 172 4.31 4.73 10.33
CA VAL A 172 3.05 4.26 10.93
C VAL A 172 1.94 4.19 9.88
N PHE A 173 1.80 5.24 9.06
CA PHE A 173 0.81 5.24 7.98
C PHE A 173 1.15 4.26 6.87
N TYR A 174 2.44 4.14 6.50
CA TYR A 174 2.90 3.16 5.51
C TYR A 174 2.50 1.74 5.92
N ASN A 175 2.82 1.33 7.16
CA ASN A 175 2.48 0.01 7.67
C ASN A 175 0.97 -0.21 7.73
N SER A 176 0.21 0.81 8.14
CA SER A 176 -1.26 0.74 8.20
C SER A 176 -1.87 0.52 6.82
N PHE A 177 -1.43 1.29 5.83
CA PHE A 177 -1.93 1.14 4.46
C PHE A 177 -1.46 -0.16 3.81
N GLN A 178 -0.22 -0.62 4.07
CA GLN A 178 0.26 -1.90 3.59
C GLN A 178 -0.57 -3.06 4.15
N SER A 179 -0.96 -3.01 5.43
CA SER A 179 -1.87 -3.98 6.02
C SER A 179 -3.24 -3.99 5.33
N ILE A 180 -3.72 -2.81 4.91
CA ILE A 180 -4.95 -2.72 4.12
C ILE A 180 -4.75 -3.35 2.74
N VAL A 181 -3.69 -3.03 1.99
CA VAL A 181 -3.41 -3.66 0.69
C VAL A 181 -3.36 -5.18 0.81
N LYS A 182 -2.62 -5.70 1.79
CA LYS A 182 -2.51 -7.15 2.03
C LYS A 182 -3.87 -7.83 2.19
N ARG A 183 -4.78 -7.21 2.95
CA ARG A 183 -6.14 -7.74 3.09
C ARG A 183 -6.91 -7.76 1.75
N TYR A 184 -6.67 -6.80 0.85
CA TYR A 184 -7.27 -6.85 -0.50
C TYR A 184 -6.70 -8.00 -1.33
N GLU A 185 -5.39 -8.27 -1.22
CA GLU A 185 -4.77 -9.42 -1.88
C GLU A 185 -5.35 -10.74 -1.37
N ASP A 186 -5.52 -10.87 -0.06
CA ASP A 186 -6.16 -12.03 0.56
C ASP A 186 -7.60 -12.21 0.02
N ASP A 187 -8.37 -11.12 -0.08
CA ASP A 187 -9.72 -11.13 -0.65
C ASP A 187 -9.72 -11.57 -2.14
N PHE A 188 -8.75 -11.11 -2.94
CA PHE A 188 -8.60 -11.54 -4.34
C PHE A 188 -8.28 -13.04 -4.44
N GLN A 189 -7.43 -13.56 -3.56
CA GLN A 189 -7.13 -15.00 -3.51
C GLN A 189 -8.37 -15.83 -3.15
N LEU A 190 -9.20 -15.36 -2.21
CA LEU A 190 -10.47 -16.03 -1.89
C LEU A 190 -11.41 -16.09 -3.09
N ILE A 191 -11.52 -14.98 -3.84
CA ILE A 191 -12.33 -14.93 -5.07
C ILE A 191 -11.76 -15.92 -6.09
N LYS A 192 -10.44 -15.94 -6.31
CA LYS A 192 -9.79 -16.89 -7.22
C LYS A 192 -10.13 -18.34 -6.87
N LEU A 193 -9.98 -18.71 -5.60
CA LEU A 193 -10.25 -20.06 -5.11
C LEU A 193 -11.72 -20.44 -5.29
N LEU A 194 -12.64 -19.50 -5.07
CA LEU A 194 -14.06 -19.72 -5.31
C LEU A 194 -14.32 -20.09 -6.78
N PHE A 195 -13.80 -19.30 -7.73
CA PHE A 195 -13.97 -19.59 -9.16
C PHE A 195 -13.29 -20.90 -9.57
N LEU A 196 -12.08 -21.17 -9.08
CA LEU A 196 -11.37 -22.43 -9.36
C LEU A 196 -12.13 -23.66 -8.85
N SER A 197 -12.76 -23.57 -7.68
CA SER A 197 -13.62 -24.65 -7.16
C SER A 197 -14.77 -25.01 -8.11
N PHE A 198 -15.30 -24.05 -8.87
CA PHE A 198 -16.33 -24.32 -9.88
C PHE A 198 -15.74 -24.86 -11.19
N VAL A 199 -14.52 -24.45 -11.58
CA VAL A 199 -13.82 -25.03 -12.74
C VAL A 199 -13.53 -26.52 -12.49
N ASP A 200 -12.98 -26.86 -11.32
CA ASP A 200 -12.61 -28.24 -10.99
C ASP A 200 -13.84 -29.15 -10.83
N SER A 201 -14.92 -28.63 -10.22
CA SER A 201 -16.17 -29.40 -10.06
C SER A 201 -16.81 -29.77 -11.40
N GLU A 202 -16.67 -28.93 -12.43
CA GLU A 202 -17.14 -29.27 -13.78
C GLU A 202 -16.15 -30.21 -14.51
N GLY A 203 -14.84 -30.09 -14.26
CA GLY A 203 -13.82 -31.00 -14.81
C GLY A 203 -13.95 -32.46 -14.34
N THR A 204 -14.46 -32.69 -13.13
CA THR A 204 -14.74 -34.05 -12.59
C THR A 204 -15.96 -34.75 -13.22
N SER A 205 -16.68 -34.12 -14.15
CA SER A 205 -17.81 -34.74 -14.87
C SER A 205 -17.39 -35.52 -16.14
N SER A 206 -16.13 -35.93 -16.26
CA SER A 206 -15.71 -36.93 -17.26
C SER A 206 -15.93 -38.34 -16.71
N PRO A 207 -16.52 -39.29 -17.46
CA PRO A 207 -16.96 -40.56 -16.89
C PRO A 207 -15.78 -41.40 -16.42
N VAL A 208 -15.84 -41.87 -15.18
CA VAL A 208 -15.03 -42.99 -14.69
C VAL A 208 -15.28 -44.18 -15.60
N GLN A 209 -14.30 -44.50 -16.47
CA GLN A 209 -14.30 -45.76 -17.21
C GLN A 209 -14.28 -46.92 -16.20
N PRO A 210 -15.25 -47.84 -16.22
CA PRO A 210 -15.25 -48.96 -15.29
C PRO A 210 -14.01 -49.85 -15.55
N PRO A 211 -13.42 -50.46 -14.50
CA PRO A 211 -12.25 -51.30 -14.64
C PRO A 211 -12.56 -52.46 -15.60
N GLN A 212 -11.78 -52.52 -16.68
CA GLN A 212 -11.82 -53.59 -17.66
C GLN A 212 -11.30 -54.86 -16.97
N ASN A 213 -12.23 -55.67 -16.46
CA ASN A 213 -11.92 -56.96 -15.86
C ASN A 213 -11.41 -57.89 -16.98
N SER A 214 -10.08 -57.96 -17.14
CA SER A 214 -9.45 -58.93 -18.02
C SER A 214 -9.67 -60.31 -17.44
N ASN A 215 -10.59 -61.02 -18.08
CA ASN A 215 -11.01 -62.39 -17.79
C ASN A 215 -9.84 -63.31 -17.42
N ILE A 216 -10.05 -63.99 -16.30
CA ILE A 216 -9.54 -65.34 -16.03
C ILE A 216 -9.81 -66.19 -17.28
N SER A 217 -8.75 -66.66 -17.93
CA SER A 217 -8.82 -67.75 -18.90
C SER A 217 -7.74 -68.76 -18.51
N MET A 218 -8.21 -69.99 -18.30
CA MET A 218 -7.51 -71.22 -17.93
C MET A 218 -6.20 -71.46 -18.69
#